data_AF-A0A1Z9Q1B7-F1
#
_entry.id   AF-A0A1Z9Q1B7-F1
#
_cell.length_a   1.000
_cell.length_b   1.000
_cell.length_c   1.000
_cell.angle_alpha   90.00
_cell.angle_beta   90.00
_cell.angle_gamma   90.00
#
_symmetry.space_group_name_H-M   'P 1'
#
loop_
_entity.id
_entity.type
_entity.pdbx_description
1 polymer ?
#
loop_
_entity_poly.entity_id
_entity_poly.type
_entity_poly.pdbx_seq_one_letter_code
_entity_poly.pdbx_strand_id
1 'polypeptide(L)'
;MAPTIYLHWTATGYDWIRPGHYHSIISGDGRVHRLHSYSVDLPAHTWQRNSNSVALSCACMGGIPDPWSMPPTAAQVAGLCSEAASLARSWGWHDSDIGIQQVMTHAEAASNRDGRVMHDNYGPVVWGGTGERWDLLQLEPDGPLDGGDQLRARIRDLLRGDADPVPDDQRLLFRGETTIQARGAGLSVQIDAEGRSWALLSDLLQRYDIAHSWDGSRRRILIGARDVAPTYREDGVQASIGWPLVELSLQSSSAPVILTGIIRPSEAGDRAWCRVVEFAEEFGISLSFQPLVLGERRGG
;
A
#
# COMPACT_ATOMS: atom_id res chain seq x y z
N MET A 1 -9.68 -9.09 -19.22
CA MET A 1 -8.21 -9.21 -19.12
C MET A 1 -7.85 -9.33 -17.65
N ALA A 2 -6.81 -10.09 -17.31
CA ALA A 2 -6.27 -10.05 -15.95
C ALA A 2 -5.74 -8.62 -15.65
N PRO A 3 -5.77 -8.16 -14.39
CA PRO A 3 -5.17 -6.88 -14.05
C PRO A 3 -3.65 -6.90 -14.29
N THR A 4 -3.02 -5.72 -14.37
CA THR A 4 -1.57 -5.57 -14.52
C THR A 4 -1.01 -4.69 -13.41
N ILE A 5 0.16 -5.06 -12.86
CA ILE A 5 0.93 -4.22 -11.93
C ILE A 5 2.00 -3.49 -12.73
N TYR A 6 1.97 -2.17 -12.71
CA TYR A 6 3.00 -1.30 -13.26
C TYR A 6 3.92 -0.79 -12.14
N LEU A 7 5.23 -0.95 -12.37
CA LEU A 7 6.29 -0.58 -11.45
C LEU A 7 6.98 0.69 -11.95
N HIS A 8 7.12 1.68 -11.07
CA HIS A 8 7.60 3.02 -11.40
C HIS A 8 8.68 3.50 -10.43
N TRP A 9 9.30 4.63 -10.76
CA TRP A 9 9.80 5.56 -9.77
C TRP A 9 9.07 6.90 -9.89
N THR A 10 9.27 7.77 -8.91
CA THR A 10 8.64 9.09 -8.86
C THR A 10 9.50 10.20 -9.48
N ALA A 11 10.80 9.96 -9.72
CA ALA A 11 11.79 10.98 -10.08
C ALA A 11 11.89 12.11 -9.04
N THR A 12 11.93 11.74 -7.76
CA THR A 12 11.96 12.65 -6.60
C THR A 12 12.93 12.17 -5.51
N GLY A 13 12.99 12.91 -4.40
CA GLY A 13 13.66 12.46 -3.18
C GLY A 13 13.01 11.25 -2.52
N TYR A 14 13.75 10.62 -1.60
CA TYR A 14 13.38 9.39 -0.89
C TYR A 14 12.18 9.51 0.06
N ASP A 15 11.81 10.72 0.43
CA ASP A 15 10.73 11.10 1.35
C ASP A 15 9.47 11.59 0.63
N TRP A 16 9.48 11.62 -0.71
CA TRP A 16 8.35 12.13 -1.47
C TRP A 16 7.19 11.14 -1.46
N ILE A 17 6.15 11.46 -0.70
CA ILE A 17 4.88 10.71 -0.65
C ILE A 17 3.75 11.67 -1.01
N ARG A 18 3.10 11.45 -2.16
CA ARG A 18 1.96 12.27 -2.63
C ARG A 18 0.89 11.41 -3.30
N PRO A 19 -0.40 11.58 -2.94
CA PRO A 19 -1.50 10.90 -3.60
C PRO A 19 -1.69 11.43 -5.04
N GLY A 20 -2.38 10.64 -5.86
CA GLY A 20 -2.91 11.04 -7.17
C GLY A 20 -2.47 10.13 -8.31
N HIS A 21 -1.17 9.87 -8.40
CA HIS A 21 -0.59 9.14 -9.54
C HIS A 21 -0.41 7.65 -9.28
N TYR A 22 0.06 7.29 -8.10
CA TYR A 22 0.39 5.91 -7.76
C TYR A 22 -0.53 5.40 -6.66
N HIS A 23 -0.85 4.11 -6.72
CA HIS A 23 -1.65 3.50 -5.68
C HIS A 23 -0.84 3.39 -4.38
N SER A 24 0.44 3.04 -4.52
CA SER A 24 1.38 3.02 -3.42
C SER A 24 2.73 3.59 -3.81
N ILE A 25 3.36 4.26 -2.84
CA ILE A 25 4.72 4.77 -2.95
C ILE A 25 5.57 4.15 -1.84
N ILE A 26 6.77 3.70 -2.20
CA ILE A 26 7.76 3.12 -1.30
C ILE A 26 8.85 4.15 -0.99
N SER A 27 8.93 4.60 0.26
CA SER A 27 9.95 5.54 0.74
C SER A 27 11.35 4.92 0.74
N GLY A 28 12.40 5.75 0.86
CA GLY A 28 13.81 5.29 0.80
C GLY A 28 14.20 4.19 1.78
N ASP A 29 13.50 4.11 2.92
CA ASP A 29 13.67 3.07 3.94
C ASP A 29 12.84 1.80 3.69
N GLY A 30 12.11 1.72 2.57
CA GLY A 30 11.33 0.56 2.14
C GLY A 30 9.91 0.50 2.69
N ARG A 31 9.43 1.53 3.40
CA ARG A 31 8.03 1.55 3.90
C ARG A 31 7.05 1.78 2.77
N VAL A 32 5.93 1.05 2.80
CA VAL A 32 4.86 1.16 1.81
C VAL A 32 3.81 2.14 2.31
N HIS A 33 3.57 3.20 1.53
CA HIS A 33 2.50 4.16 1.74
C HIS A 33 1.38 3.88 0.74
N ARG A 34 0.26 3.32 1.21
CA ARG A 34 -0.92 3.04 0.38
C ARG A 34 -1.79 4.28 0.34
N LEU A 35 -1.93 4.87 -0.84
CA LEU A 35 -2.56 6.17 -1.06
C LEU A 35 -3.95 6.01 -1.68
N HIS A 36 -4.09 5.05 -2.58
CA HIS A 36 -5.36 4.74 -3.24
C HIS A 36 -5.62 3.25 -3.22
N SER A 37 -6.90 2.88 -3.08
CA SER A 37 -7.28 1.47 -3.12
C SER A 37 -6.88 0.83 -4.46
N TYR A 38 -6.31 -0.37 -4.41
CA TYR A 38 -5.96 -1.17 -5.60
C TYR A 38 -7.14 -1.64 -6.46
N SER A 39 -8.35 -1.20 -6.14
CA SER A 39 -9.59 -1.57 -6.84
C SER A 39 -10.17 -0.46 -7.70
N VAL A 40 -9.51 0.70 -7.77
CA VAL A 40 -9.88 1.79 -8.66
C VAL A 40 -8.81 2.01 -9.71
N ASP A 41 -9.21 2.51 -10.87
CA ASP A 41 -8.26 2.96 -11.87
C ASP A 41 -7.81 4.39 -11.52
N LEU A 42 -6.50 4.63 -11.52
CA LEU A 42 -5.93 5.97 -11.41
C LEU A 42 -5.75 6.59 -12.81
N PRO A 43 -5.94 7.90 -12.97
CA PRO A 43 -6.08 8.48 -14.31
C PRO A 43 -4.77 8.57 -15.10
N ALA A 44 -3.60 8.58 -14.44
CA ALA A 44 -2.35 8.96 -15.09
C ALA A 44 -1.09 8.43 -14.41
N HIS A 45 -0.76 7.15 -14.62
CA HIS A 45 0.55 6.57 -14.29
C HIS A 45 1.23 5.91 -15.50
N THR A 46 0.49 5.18 -16.34
CA THR A 46 1.02 4.49 -17.52
C THR A 46 0.16 4.82 -18.74
N TRP A 47 0.70 5.60 -19.67
CA TRP A 47 -0.03 6.09 -20.85
C TRP A 47 -0.75 4.96 -21.61
N GLN A 48 -2.05 5.13 -21.83
CA GLN A 48 -2.97 4.15 -22.46
C GLN A 48 -3.08 2.77 -21.78
N ARG A 49 -2.59 2.64 -20.54
CA ARG A 49 -2.51 1.35 -19.83
C ARG A 49 -3.08 1.41 -18.40
N ASN A 50 -3.70 2.52 -18.01
CA ASN A 50 -4.17 2.75 -16.63
C ASN A 50 -5.39 1.91 -16.21
N SER A 51 -6.18 1.41 -17.16
CA SER A 51 -7.40 0.67 -16.84
C SER A 51 -7.12 -0.76 -16.40
N ASN A 52 -7.84 -1.22 -15.38
CA ASN A 52 -7.66 -2.54 -14.77
C ASN A 52 -6.19 -2.78 -14.40
N SER A 53 -5.56 -1.79 -13.75
CA SER A 53 -4.15 -1.83 -13.42
C SER A 53 -3.84 -1.15 -12.10
N VAL A 54 -2.74 -1.57 -11.47
CA VAL A 54 -2.22 -0.98 -10.23
C VAL A 54 -0.83 -0.42 -10.48
N ALA A 55 -0.53 0.70 -9.85
CA ALA A 55 0.73 1.42 -9.99
C ALA A 55 1.45 1.49 -8.63
N LEU A 56 2.63 0.88 -8.56
CA LEU A 56 3.50 0.88 -7.39
C LEU A 56 4.80 1.62 -7.75
N SER A 57 5.24 2.54 -6.90
CA SER A 57 6.38 3.41 -7.23
C SER A 57 7.40 3.50 -6.11
N CYS A 58 8.69 3.51 -6.44
CA CYS A 58 9.74 3.92 -5.51
C CYS A 58 9.89 5.44 -5.50
N ALA A 59 9.95 6.05 -4.31
CA ALA A 59 10.30 7.46 -4.16
C ALA A 59 11.81 7.65 -4.40
N CYS A 60 12.27 7.81 -5.62
CA CYS A 60 13.71 7.90 -5.94
C CYS A 60 13.93 8.57 -7.30
N MET A 61 15.18 8.61 -7.77
CA MET A 61 15.62 9.17 -9.05
C MET A 61 15.44 10.69 -9.19
N GLY A 62 15.30 11.42 -8.09
CA GLY A 62 15.22 12.89 -8.06
C GLY A 62 16.56 13.60 -7.92
N GLY A 63 17.67 12.87 -8.11
CA GLY A 63 19.01 13.43 -8.03
C GLY A 63 19.29 14.52 -9.07
N ILE A 64 20.06 15.55 -8.69
CA ILE A 64 20.45 16.67 -9.58
C ILE A 64 21.96 16.93 -9.42
N PRO A 65 22.74 17.07 -10.51
CA PRO A 65 22.31 17.02 -11.92
C PRO A 65 22.09 15.59 -12.45
N ASP A 66 22.45 14.57 -11.66
CA ASP A 66 22.38 13.16 -12.04
C ASP A 66 21.30 12.44 -11.22
N PRO A 67 20.25 11.88 -11.86
CA PRO A 67 19.23 11.06 -11.21
C PRO A 67 19.81 9.89 -10.40
N TRP A 68 20.94 9.33 -10.85
CA TRP A 68 21.62 8.21 -10.20
C TRP A 68 22.32 8.58 -8.88
N SER A 69 22.33 9.86 -8.49
CA SER A 69 22.71 10.23 -7.12
C SER A 69 21.65 9.84 -6.07
N MET A 70 20.43 9.48 -6.51
CA MET A 70 19.37 8.95 -5.66
C MET A 70 18.77 7.67 -6.28
N PRO A 71 19.55 6.59 -6.46
CA PRO A 71 19.08 5.35 -7.07
C PRO A 71 17.99 4.68 -6.23
N PRO A 72 17.19 3.73 -6.76
CA PRO A 72 16.34 2.90 -5.93
C PRO A 72 17.18 2.20 -4.84
N THR A 73 16.79 2.35 -3.57
CA THR A 73 17.49 1.66 -2.49
C THR A 73 17.16 0.17 -2.47
N ALA A 74 18.03 -0.65 -1.87
CA ALA A 74 17.72 -2.07 -1.68
C ALA A 74 16.42 -2.28 -0.86
N ALA A 75 16.16 -1.41 0.13
CA ALA A 75 14.94 -1.43 0.92
C ALA A 75 13.71 -1.07 0.07
N GLN A 76 13.82 -0.10 -0.83
CA GLN A 76 12.76 0.24 -1.78
C GLN A 76 12.44 -0.91 -2.72
N VAL A 77 13.46 -1.53 -3.32
CA VAL A 77 13.27 -2.69 -4.22
C VAL A 77 12.61 -3.85 -3.47
N ALA A 78 13.03 -4.11 -2.22
CA ALA A 78 12.41 -5.14 -1.38
C ALA A 78 10.93 -4.81 -1.05
N GLY A 79 10.64 -3.57 -0.63
CA GLY A 79 9.29 -3.10 -0.35
C GLY A 79 8.37 -3.17 -1.58
N LEU A 80 8.88 -2.75 -2.75
CA LEU A 80 8.18 -2.81 -4.03
C LEU A 80 7.82 -4.24 -4.42
N CYS A 81 8.79 -5.16 -4.35
CA CYS A 81 8.57 -6.58 -4.68
C CYS A 81 7.61 -7.25 -3.67
N SER A 82 7.76 -6.94 -2.38
CA SER A 82 6.88 -7.46 -1.33
C SER A 82 5.43 -7.01 -1.52
N GLU A 83 5.22 -5.73 -1.85
CA GLU A 83 3.88 -5.20 -2.09
C GLU A 83 3.26 -5.79 -3.36
N ALA A 84 4.03 -5.90 -4.45
CA ALA A 84 3.57 -6.54 -5.67
C ALA A 84 3.21 -8.03 -5.46
N ALA A 85 4.01 -8.77 -4.69
CA ALA A 85 3.71 -10.15 -4.33
C ALA A 85 2.46 -10.27 -3.44
N SER A 86 2.30 -9.38 -2.45
CA SER A 86 1.10 -9.31 -1.61
C SER A 86 -0.17 -9.09 -2.44
N LEU A 87 -0.11 -8.15 -3.39
CA LEU A 87 -1.21 -7.87 -4.31
C LEU A 87 -1.51 -9.06 -5.22
N ALA A 88 -0.48 -9.66 -5.82
CA ALA A 88 -0.61 -10.86 -6.64
C ALA A 88 -1.33 -11.99 -5.87
N ARG A 89 -0.94 -12.28 -4.62
CA ARG A 89 -1.62 -13.26 -3.77
C ARG A 89 -3.09 -12.91 -3.53
N SER A 90 -3.39 -11.63 -3.28
CA SER A 90 -4.78 -11.19 -3.08
C SER A 90 -5.67 -11.38 -4.32
N TRP A 91 -5.07 -11.40 -5.50
CA TRP A 91 -5.73 -11.72 -6.77
C TRP A 91 -5.70 -13.23 -7.11
N GLY A 92 -5.13 -14.05 -6.25
CA GLY A 92 -5.01 -15.50 -6.45
C GLY A 92 -3.94 -15.89 -7.48
N TRP A 93 -2.99 -15.00 -7.79
CA TRP A 93 -1.87 -15.31 -8.67
C TRP A 93 -0.80 -16.12 -7.92
N HIS A 94 -0.17 -17.02 -8.65
CA HIS A 94 0.96 -17.84 -8.23
C HIS A 94 2.25 -17.35 -8.91
N ASP A 95 3.40 -17.90 -8.52
CA ASP A 95 4.68 -17.51 -9.11
C ASP A 95 4.73 -17.77 -10.63
N SER A 96 4.08 -18.82 -11.10
CA SER A 96 3.96 -19.15 -12.52
C SER A 96 3.17 -18.11 -13.33
N ASP A 97 2.31 -17.32 -12.68
CA ASP A 97 1.54 -16.25 -13.32
C ASP A 97 2.37 -14.97 -13.50
N ILE A 98 3.49 -14.81 -12.80
CA ILE A 98 4.29 -13.58 -12.84
C ILE A 98 5.17 -13.55 -14.09
N GLY A 99 4.59 -13.03 -15.17
CA GLY A 99 5.25 -12.71 -16.43
C GLY A 99 5.13 -11.23 -16.81
N ILE A 100 5.63 -10.91 -18.01
CA ILE A 100 5.60 -9.55 -18.57
C ILE A 100 4.19 -9.00 -18.81
N GLN A 101 3.14 -9.83 -18.80
CA GLN A 101 1.76 -9.35 -18.95
C GLN A 101 1.13 -8.96 -17.60
N GLN A 102 1.67 -9.49 -16.50
CA GLN A 102 1.14 -9.33 -15.15
C GLN A 102 1.90 -8.26 -14.37
N VAL A 103 3.22 -8.20 -14.53
CA VAL A 103 4.09 -7.23 -13.85
C VAL A 103 5.06 -6.62 -14.85
N MET A 104 4.97 -5.31 -15.05
CA MET A 104 5.80 -4.55 -15.99
C MET A 104 6.41 -3.34 -15.30
N THR A 105 7.65 -2.98 -15.67
CA THR A 105 8.15 -1.63 -15.38
C THR A 105 7.55 -0.62 -16.36
N HIS A 106 7.58 0.67 -16.04
CA HIS A 106 7.19 1.70 -17.00
C HIS A 106 8.09 1.66 -18.24
N ALA A 107 9.39 1.38 -18.11
CA ALA A 107 10.27 1.21 -19.27
C ALA A 107 9.76 0.15 -20.25
N GLU A 108 9.30 -1.00 -19.73
CA GLU A 108 8.78 -2.11 -20.54
C GLU A 108 7.42 -1.76 -21.16
N ALA A 109 6.54 -1.13 -20.37
CA ALA A 109 5.21 -0.71 -20.83
C ALA A 109 5.31 0.37 -21.92
N ALA A 110 6.19 1.35 -21.75
CA ALA A 110 6.49 2.40 -22.71
C ALA A 110 7.05 1.88 -24.03
N SER A 111 7.68 0.70 -23.99
CA SER A 111 8.24 0.03 -25.17
C SER A 111 7.37 -1.09 -25.73
N ASN A 112 6.13 -1.24 -25.25
CA ASN A 112 5.21 -2.30 -25.68
C ASN A 112 5.82 -3.72 -25.63
N ARG A 113 6.68 -3.99 -24.63
CA ARG A 113 7.42 -5.27 -24.55
C ARG A 113 6.55 -6.49 -24.32
N ASP A 114 5.33 -6.29 -23.85
CA ASP A 114 4.31 -7.33 -23.72
C ASP A 114 3.68 -7.76 -25.05
N GLY A 115 4.09 -7.14 -26.17
CA GLY A 115 3.59 -7.40 -27.52
C GLY A 115 2.30 -6.65 -27.86
N ARG A 116 1.78 -5.84 -26.92
CA ARG A 116 0.59 -4.99 -27.16
C ARG A 116 1.03 -3.66 -27.72
N VAL A 117 0.78 -3.39 -29.00
CA VAL A 117 1.07 -2.09 -29.63
C VAL A 117 -0.01 -1.09 -29.24
N MET A 118 0.15 -0.41 -28.09
CA MET A 118 -0.82 0.54 -27.57
C MET A 118 -0.53 1.98 -28.00
N HIS A 119 0.73 2.31 -28.24
CA HIS A 119 1.21 3.66 -28.54
C HIS A 119 2.58 3.54 -29.25
N ASP A 120 3.09 4.66 -29.78
CA ASP A 120 4.49 4.71 -30.23
C ASP A 120 5.45 4.41 -29.07
N ASN A 121 6.64 3.90 -29.39
CA ASN A 121 7.63 3.53 -28.39
C ASN A 121 8.27 4.78 -27.78
N TYR A 122 7.85 5.14 -26.55
CA TYR A 122 8.44 6.23 -25.76
C TYR A 122 9.35 5.72 -24.63
N GLY A 123 9.70 4.44 -24.69
CA GLY A 123 10.59 3.81 -23.73
C GLY A 123 12.07 4.08 -23.99
N PRO A 124 12.98 3.31 -23.38
CA PRO A 124 14.42 3.49 -23.49
C PRO A 124 14.94 3.52 -24.93
N VAL A 125 15.91 4.40 -25.20
CA VAL A 125 16.56 4.52 -26.52
C VAL A 125 17.24 3.22 -26.94
N VAL A 126 17.83 2.50 -25.99
CA VAL A 126 18.44 1.18 -26.23
C VAL A 126 17.43 0.13 -26.70
N TRP A 127 16.13 0.36 -26.48
CA TRP A 127 15.03 -0.45 -26.98
C TRP A 127 14.30 0.21 -28.19
N GLY A 128 14.92 1.20 -28.82
CA GLY A 128 14.39 1.88 -30.01
C GLY A 128 13.30 2.90 -29.72
N GLY A 129 13.13 3.32 -28.46
CA GLY A 129 12.20 4.37 -28.07
C GLY A 129 12.83 5.76 -28.04
N THR A 130 12.04 6.77 -27.71
CA THR A 130 12.45 8.17 -27.62
C THR A 130 13.09 8.57 -26.27
N GLY A 131 13.05 7.69 -25.27
CA GLY A 131 13.80 7.81 -24.01
C GLY A 131 13.06 8.54 -22.87
N GLU A 132 11.79 8.90 -23.04
CA GLU A 132 11.03 9.66 -22.05
C GLU A 132 10.70 8.86 -20.79
N ARG A 133 10.57 7.52 -20.91
CA ARG A 133 10.38 6.64 -19.75
C ARG A 133 11.37 5.49 -19.77
N TRP A 134 12.12 5.38 -18.69
CA TRP A 134 13.11 4.33 -18.48
C TRP A 134 13.04 3.76 -17.06
N ASP A 135 11.90 3.98 -16.37
CA ASP A 135 11.65 3.53 -15.01
C ASP A 135 11.97 2.05 -14.84
N LEU A 136 12.86 1.80 -13.89
CA LEU A 136 13.33 0.48 -13.48
C LEU A 136 13.87 -0.36 -14.65
N LEU A 137 14.40 0.28 -15.70
CA LEU A 137 15.22 -0.37 -16.72
C LEU A 137 16.47 -1.01 -16.08
N GLN A 138 17.09 -0.26 -15.18
CA GLN A 138 18.18 -0.67 -14.30
C GLN A 138 17.76 -0.40 -12.86
N LEU A 139 18.21 -1.24 -11.92
CA LEU A 139 17.91 -1.08 -10.49
C LEU A 139 19.04 -0.39 -9.73
N GLU A 140 20.21 -0.27 -10.35
CA GLU A 140 21.43 0.30 -9.79
C GLU A 140 22.26 0.99 -10.89
N PRO A 141 23.12 1.97 -10.54
CA PRO A 141 24.00 2.63 -11.50
C PRO A 141 24.86 1.61 -12.25
N ASP A 142 24.96 1.76 -13.57
CA ASP A 142 25.69 0.85 -14.48
C ASP A 142 25.27 -0.63 -14.39
N GLY A 143 24.10 -0.90 -13.79
CA GLY A 143 23.54 -2.25 -13.68
C GLY A 143 23.04 -2.80 -15.03
N PRO A 144 22.64 -4.07 -15.09
CA PRO A 144 22.08 -4.65 -16.29
C PRO A 144 20.72 -4.03 -16.67
N LEU A 145 20.44 -3.98 -17.98
CA LEU A 145 19.24 -3.39 -18.59
C LEU A 145 18.03 -4.34 -18.55
N ASP A 146 17.88 -5.09 -17.45
CA ASP A 146 16.89 -6.15 -17.26
C ASP A 146 16.14 -6.01 -15.92
N GLY A 147 16.03 -4.79 -15.40
CA GLY A 147 15.42 -4.52 -14.09
C GLY A 147 14.02 -5.11 -13.93
N GLY A 148 13.20 -5.13 -14.99
CA GLY A 148 11.89 -5.80 -14.98
C GLY A 148 11.99 -7.31 -14.75
N ASP A 149 12.96 -8.00 -15.36
CA ASP A 149 13.16 -9.44 -15.16
C ASP A 149 13.66 -9.73 -13.74
N GLN A 150 14.57 -8.91 -13.22
CA GLN A 150 15.04 -9.01 -11.84
C GLN A 150 13.91 -8.81 -10.82
N LEU A 151 13.06 -7.80 -11.02
CA LEU A 151 11.91 -7.53 -10.15
C LEU A 151 10.90 -8.69 -10.20
N ARG A 152 10.54 -9.17 -11.40
CA ARG A 152 9.68 -10.35 -11.54
C ARG A 152 10.27 -11.59 -10.90
N ALA A 153 11.59 -11.81 -10.99
CA ALA A 153 12.25 -12.93 -10.31
C ALA A 153 12.09 -12.84 -8.79
N ARG A 154 12.37 -11.67 -8.19
CA ARG A 154 12.18 -11.44 -6.75
C ARG A 154 10.73 -11.62 -6.31
N ILE A 155 9.76 -11.15 -7.10
CA ILE A 155 8.33 -11.36 -6.83
C ILE A 155 7.97 -12.84 -6.88
N ARG A 156 8.45 -13.58 -7.88
CA ARG A 156 8.26 -15.04 -7.96
C ARG A 156 8.87 -15.75 -6.77
N ASP A 157 10.07 -15.38 -6.35
CA ASP A 157 10.72 -15.99 -5.20
C ASP A 157 9.93 -15.74 -3.90
N LEU A 158 9.37 -14.54 -3.74
CA LEU A 158 8.44 -14.25 -2.64
C LEU A 158 7.17 -15.10 -2.71
N LEU A 159 6.62 -15.32 -3.91
CA LEU A 159 5.42 -16.16 -4.10
C LEU A 159 5.68 -17.65 -3.90
N ARG A 160 6.82 -18.18 -4.37
CA ARG A 160 7.25 -19.59 -4.21
C ARG A 160 7.66 -19.92 -2.80
N GLY A 161 8.40 -18.99 -2.20
CA GLY A 161 9.12 -19.24 -0.98
C GLY A 161 8.24 -19.29 0.25
N ASP A 162 6.90 -19.38 0.09
CA ASP A 162 5.89 -19.20 1.15
C ASP A 162 6.50 -18.31 2.21
N ALA A 163 6.70 -17.01 1.92
CA ALA A 163 7.20 -16.10 2.93
C ALA A 163 6.26 -16.31 4.12
N ASP A 164 6.72 -17.08 5.11
CA ASP A 164 5.89 -17.53 6.21
C ASP A 164 5.27 -16.24 6.74
N PRO A 165 3.95 -16.21 6.98
CA PRO A 165 3.32 -15.02 7.52
C PRO A 165 4.16 -14.62 8.71
N VAL A 166 4.89 -13.49 8.60
CA VAL A 166 6.01 -13.06 9.46
C VAL A 166 6.09 -13.94 10.69
N PRO A 167 7.18 -14.74 10.86
CA PRO A 167 7.24 -15.86 11.81
C PRO A 167 6.42 -15.61 13.07
N ASP A 168 5.64 -16.58 13.57
CA ASP A 168 4.67 -16.34 14.64
C ASP A 168 5.27 -15.59 15.86
N ASP A 169 6.58 -15.72 16.11
CA ASP A 169 7.35 -15.00 17.13
C ASP A 169 7.64 -13.52 16.79
N GLN A 170 7.67 -13.15 15.51
CA GLN A 170 7.80 -11.79 14.97
C GLN A 170 6.44 -11.12 14.68
N ARG A 171 5.36 -11.90 14.60
CA ARG A 171 4.01 -11.37 14.40
C ARG A 171 3.57 -10.51 15.59
N LEU A 172 2.82 -9.45 15.31
CA LEU A 172 2.24 -8.62 16.37
C LEU A 172 1.39 -9.44 17.33
N LEU A 173 1.77 -9.41 18.61
CA LEU A 173 1.03 -9.99 19.71
C LEU A 173 0.37 -8.89 20.55
N PHE A 174 -0.85 -9.15 21.00
CA PHE A 174 -1.46 -8.37 22.07
C PHE A 174 -0.93 -8.90 23.40
N ARG A 175 -0.39 -8.00 24.22
CA ARG A 175 0.26 -8.27 25.51
C ARG A 175 -0.67 -8.03 26.70
N GLY A 176 -1.80 -7.37 26.47
CA GLY A 176 -2.80 -7.13 27.51
C GLY A 176 -4.07 -6.51 26.95
N GLU A 177 -5.08 -6.49 27.78
CA GLU A 177 -6.37 -5.86 27.53
C GLU A 177 -6.60 -4.77 28.59
N THR A 178 -7.19 -3.66 28.18
CA THR A 178 -7.63 -2.59 29.08
C THR A 178 -8.89 -1.94 28.55
N THR A 179 -9.49 -1.05 29.34
CA THR A 179 -10.66 -0.27 28.94
C THR A 179 -10.30 1.20 28.89
N ILE A 180 -10.55 1.84 27.75
CA ILE A 180 -10.48 3.29 27.60
C ILE A 180 -11.89 3.89 27.59
N GLN A 181 -12.00 5.20 27.77
CA GLN A 181 -13.26 5.91 27.58
C GLN A 181 -13.37 6.39 26.14
N ALA A 182 -14.51 6.15 25.51
CA ALA A 182 -14.85 6.71 24.20
C ALA A 182 -16.28 7.26 24.26
N ARG A 183 -16.47 8.57 24.07
CA ARG A 183 -17.78 9.25 24.25
C ARG A 183 -18.46 8.90 25.60
N GLY A 184 -17.68 8.93 26.68
CA GLY A 184 -18.16 8.69 28.04
C GLY A 184 -18.56 7.24 28.37
N ALA A 185 -18.30 6.29 27.48
CA ALA A 185 -18.53 4.87 27.72
C ALA A 185 -17.24 4.06 27.56
N GLY A 186 -17.13 2.95 28.30
CA GLY A 186 -16.00 2.03 28.18
C GLY A 186 -15.87 1.45 26.77
N LEU A 187 -14.64 1.28 26.31
CA LEU A 187 -14.26 0.59 25.09
C LEU A 187 -13.07 -0.33 25.42
N SER A 188 -13.24 -1.64 25.19
CA SER A 188 -12.14 -2.59 25.35
C SER A 188 -11.11 -2.37 24.25
N VAL A 189 -9.83 -2.34 24.63
CA VAL A 189 -8.70 -2.23 23.72
C VAL A 189 -7.62 -3.21 24.12
N GLN A 190 -6.91 -3.70 23.11
CA GLN A 190 -5.75 -4.55 23.25
C GLN A 190 -4.48 -3.70 23.17
N ILE A 191 -3.45 -4.06 23.91
CA ILE A 191 -2.17 -3.34 23.96
C ILE A 191 -1.09 -4.20 23.33
N ASP A 192 -0.33 -3.68 22.38
CA ASP A 192 0.82 -4.38 21.80
C ASP A 192 2.10 -4.21 22.64
N ALA A 193 3.21 -4.81 22.17
CA ALA A 193 4.48 -4.76 22.88
C ALA A 193 5.09 -3.35 22.96
N GLU A 194 4.70 -2.46 22.04
CA GLU A 194 5.11 -1.06 21.99
C GLU A 194 4.16 -0.13 22.77
N GLY A 195 3.15 -0.69 23.44
CA GLY A 195 2.18 0.07 24.22
C GLY A 195 1.10 0.75 23.39
N ARG A 196 0.96 0.43 22.09
CA ARG A 196 -0.08 0.99 21.23
C ARG A 196 -1.40 0.27 21.49
N SER A 197 -2.47 1.05 21.56
CA SER A 197 -3.83 0.53 21.74
C SER A 197 -4.44 0.15 20.40
N TRP A 198 -5.05 -1.03 20.35
CA TRP A 198 -5.76 -1.60 19.21
C TRP A 198 -7.20 -1.88 19.60
N ALA A 199 -8.15 -1.52 18.74
CA ALA A 199 -9.55 -1.82 18.94
C ALA A 199 -10.14 -2.51 17.72
N LEU A 200 -11.26 -3.18 17.93
CA LEU A 200 -12.08 -3.69 16.85
C LEU A 200 -12.60 -2.51 16.02
N LEU A 201 -12.40 -2.61 14.71
CA LEU A 201 -12.89 -1.60 13.77
C LEU A 201 -14.41 -1.45 13.84
N SER A 202 -15.14 -2.56 14.01
CA SER A 202 -16.60 -2.55 14.20
C SER A 202 -17.03 -1.66 15.36
N ASP A 203 -16.33 -1.75 16.49
CA ASP A 203 -16.73 -1.12 17.73
C ASP A 203 -16.47 0.39 17.66
N LEU A 204 -15.34 0.78 17.04
CA LEU A 204 -15.02 2.18 16.77
C LEU A 204 -15.99 2.80 15.75
N LEU A 205 -16.23 2.13 14.62
CA LEU A 205 -17.15 2.63 13.59
C LEU A 205 -18.57 2.79 14.15
N GLN A 206 -19.04 1.84 14.96
CA GLN A 206 -20.34 1.93 15.64
C GLN A 206 -20.37 3.04 16.69
N ARG A 207 -19.30 3.21 17.50
CA ARG A 207 -19.23 4.23 18.57
C ARG A 207 -19.39 5.66 18.02
N TYR A 208 -18.89 5.90 16.81
CA TYR A 208 -18.86 7.21 16.17
C TYR A 208 -19.86 7.35 15.02
N ASP A 209 -20.82 6.41 14.90
CA ASP A 209 -21.87 6.41 13.87
C ASP A 209 -21.31 6.63 12.45
N ILE A 210 -20.20 5.95 12.15
CA ILE A 210 -19.51 6.10 10.87
C ILE A 210 -20.13 5.13 9.87
N ALA A 211 -20.87 5.68 8.91
CA ALA A 211 -21.45 4.90 7.82
C ALA A 211 -20.36 4.15 7.05
N HIS A 212 -20.52 2.82 6.96
CA HIS A 212 -19.56 1.96 6.30
C HIS A 212 -20.21 0.74 5.65
N SER A 213 -19.50 0.11 4.72
CA SER A 213 -19.84 -1.21 4.19
C SER A 213 -18.61 -2.09 4.04
N TRP A 214 -18.79 -3.40 4.22
CA TRP A 214 -17.73 -4.39 4.06
C TRP A 214 -17.70 -4.93 2.64
N ASP A 215 -16.55 -4.86 2.00
CA ASP A 215 -16.25 -5.57 0.75
C ASP A 215 -15.41 -6.81 1.07
N GLY A 216 -16.11 -7.93 1.28
CA GLY A 216 -15.47 -9.21 1.63
C GLY A 216 -14.63 -9.81 0.51
N SER A 217 -14.86 -9.44 -0.75
CA SER A 217 -14.06 -9.93 -1.86
C SER A 217 -12.66 -9.30 -1.88
N ARG A 218 -12.52 -8.11 -1.28
CA ARG A 218 -11.30 -7.29 -1.33
C ARG A 218 -10.72 -6.95 0.04
N ARG A 219 -11.25 -7.55 1.13
CA ARG A 219 -10.84 -7.29 2.52
C ARG A 219 -10.75 -5.79 2.82
N ARG A 220 -11.83 -5.07 2.51
CA ARG A 220 -11.86 -3.61 2.51
C ARG A 220 -13.11 -3.10 3.23
N ILE A 221 -12.97 -2.00 3.96
CA ILE A 221 -14.08 -1.24 4.54
C ILE A 221 -14.23 0.06 3.76
N LEU A 222 -15.40 0.23 3.14
CA LEU A 222 -15.77 1.45 2.43
C LEU A 222 -16.41 2.41 3.42
N ILE A 223 -15.79 3.58 3.61
CA ILE A 223 -16.26 4.63 4.50
C ILE A 223 -17.09 5.63 3.69
N GLY A 224 -18.34 5.85 4.12
CA GLY A 224 -19.29 6.78 3.49
C GLY A 224 -19.13 8.24 3.94
N ALA A 225 -18.11 8.53 4.74
CA ALA A 225 -17.81 9.86 5.24
C ALA A 225 -17.23 10.75 4.12
N ARG A 226 -17.67 12.01 4.05
CA ARG A 226 -17.17 12.99 3.07
C ARG A 226 -16.27 14.06 3.68
N ASP A 227 -16.22 14.10 5.00
CA ASP A 227 -15.51 15.05 5.86
C ASP A 227 -14.15 14.53 6.32
N VAL A 228 -13.76 13.32 5.92
CA VAL A 228 -12.45 12.74 6.21
C VAL A 228 -11.48 13.14 5.11
N ALA A 229 -10.35 13.72 5.50
CA ALA A 229 -9.21 13.99 4.63
C ALA A 229 -8.06 13.08 5.05
N PRO A 230 -7.73 12.03 4.27
CA PRO A 230 -6.67 11.09 4.63
C PRO A 230 -5.34 11.78 4.86
N THR A 231 -4.68 11.45 5.97
CA THR A 231 -3.40 12.09 6.32
C THR A 231 -2.19 11.42 5.67
N TYR A 232 -2.37 10.21 5.10
CA TYR A 232 -1.30 9.41 4.46
C TYR A 232 -0.07 9.22 5.35
N ARG A 233 -0.34 8.81 6.59
CA ARG A 233 0.63 8.69 7.68
C ARG A 233 1.93 7.99 7.28
N GLU A 234 3.04 8.50 7.79
CA GLU A 234 4.35 7.85 7.63
C GLU A 234 4.46 6.54 8.42
N ASP A 235 3.82 6.47 9.59
CA ASP A 235 3.90 5.36 10.55
C ASP A 235 2.82 4.29 10.38
N GLY A 236 2.05 4.36 9.29
CA GLY A 236 0.96 3.44 8.98
C GLY A 236 1.36 1.96 9.03
N VAL A 237 0.38 1.10 9.35
CA VAL A 237 0.59 -0.35 9.53
C VAL A 237 1.17 -0.99 8.27
N GLN A 238 2.27 -1.73 8.45
CA GLN A 238 3.01 -2.40 7.37
C GLN A 238 2.71 -3.91 7.36
N ALA A 239 2.88 -4.56 6.20
CA ALA A 239 2.68 -6.00 6.07
C ALA A 239 3.64 -6.83 6.94
N SER A 240 4.80 -6.25 7.30
CA SER A 240 5.77 -6.83 8.23
C SER A 240 5.24 -7.06 9.64
N ILE A 241 4.03 -6.59 9.97
CA ILE A 241 3.36 -6.86 11.25
C ILE A 241 2.88 -8.32 11.38
N GLY A 242 2.82 -9.05 10.25
CA GLY A 242 2.53 -10.48 10.19
C GLY A 242 1.07 -10.87 10.16
N TRP A 243 0.16 -9.90 10.11
CA TRP A 243 -1.27 -10.17 9.93
C TRP A 243 -1.73 -9.68 8.56
N PRO A 244 -2.71 -10.35 7.92
CA PRO A 244 -3.35 -9.81 6.72
C PRO A 244 -3.85 -8.40 6.98
N LEU A 245 -3.61 -7.49 6.03
CA LEU A 245 -4.05 -6.10 6.16
C LEU A 245 -5.52 -5.96 5.74
N VAL A 246 -6.17 -4.95 6.30
CA VAL A 246 -7.50 -4.46 5.88
C VAL A 246 -7.39 -2.96 5.64
N GLU A 247 -7.94 -2.48 4.54
CA GLU A 247 -7.93 -1.06 4.21
C GLU A 247 -9.28 -0.41 4.52
N LEU A 248 -9.22 0.77 5.15
CA LEU A 248 -10.33 1.70 5.22
C LEU A 248 -10.09 2.78 4.18
N SER A 249 -11.12 3.10 3.42
CA SER A 249 -10.98 4.02 2.29
C SER A 249 -12.29 4.73 2.01
N LEU A 250 -12.21 5.94 1.47
CA LEU A 250 -13.41 6.71 1.17
C LEU A 250 -14.14 6.12 -0.04
N GLN A 251 -15.46 6.16 0.00
CA GLN A 251 -16.31 5.82 -1.14
C GLN A 251 -16.33 6.98 -2.14
N SER A 252 -15.22 7.17 -2.85
CA SER A 252 -15.04 8.14 -3.93
C SER A 252 -14.42 7.50 -5.17
N SER A 253 -14.38 8.22 -6.29
CA SER A 253 -13.77 7.71 -7.54
C SER A 253 -12.28 7.41 -7.40
N SER A 254 -11.54 8.22 -6.62
CA SER A 254 -10.13 8.00 -6.34
C SER A 254 -9.88 7.07 -5.15
N ALA A 255 -10.93 6.69 -4.42
CA ALA A 255 -10.90 5.73 -3.30
C ALA A 255 -9.64 5.84 -2.41
N PRO A 256 -9.33 7.04 -1.86
CA PRO A 256 -8.12 7.21 -1.09
C PRO A 256 -8.18 6.36 0.18
N VAL A 257 -7.04 5.77 0.53
CA VAL A 257 -6.88 4.97 1.74
C VAL A 257 -6.73 5.93 2.92
N ILE A 258 -7.59 5.75 3.93
CA ILE A 258 -7.64 6.54 5.16
C ILE A 258 -6.73 5.89 6.20
N LEU A 259 -6.91 4.59 6.41
CA LEU A 259 -6.30 3.85 7.50
C LEU A 259 -6.05 2.40 7.05
N THR A 260 -4.95 1.82 7.51
CA THR A 260 -4.67 0.40 7.35
C THR A 260 -4.77 -0.29 8.71
N GLY A 261 -5.58 -1.32 8.80
CA GLY A 261 -5.71 -2.20 9.95
C GLY A 261 -5.15 -3.60 9.69
N ILE A 262 -5.44 -4.51 10.61
CA ILE A 262 -5.10 -5.93 10.51
C ILE A 262 -6.36 -6.79 10.65
N ILE A 263 -6.34 -7.97 10.04
CA ILE A 263 -7.34 -9.02 10.23
C ILE A 263 -6.73 -10.11 11.10
N ARG A 264 -7.45 -10.51 12.14
CA ARG A 264 -7.07 -11.60 13.04
C ARG A 264 -8.18 -12.63 13.16
N PRO A 265 -7.87 -13.92 13.11
CA PRO A 265 -8.87 -14.96 13.36
C PRO A 265 -9.37 -14.88 14.81
N SER A 266 -10.65 -15.20 15.01
CA SER A 266 -11.27 -15.36 16.32
C SER A 266 -12.30 -16.48 16.29
N GLU A 267 -12.77 -16.93 17.45
CA GLU A 267 -13.84 -17.94 17.54
C GLU A 267 -15.13 -17.50 16.83
N ALA A 268 -15.37 -16.20 16.72
CA ALA A 268 -16.50 -15.60 16.03
C ALA A 268 -16.23 -15.29 14.54
N GLY A 269 -15.14 -15.83 13.98
CA GLY A 269 -14.66 -15.52 12.64
C GLY A 269 -13.59 -14.43 12.61
N ASP A 270 -13.08 -14.13 11.43
CA ASP A 270 -12.05 -13.11 11.23
C ASP A 270 -12.54 -11.72 11.67
N ARG A 271 -11.72 -11.01 12.46
CA ARG A 271 -12.02 -9.69 13.01
C ARG A 271 -11.00 -8.66 12.54
N ALA A 272 -11.50 -7.49 12.14
CA ALA A 272 -10.70 -6.36 11.74
C ALA A 272 -10.34 -5.47 12.94
N TRP A 273 -9.07 -5.11 13.07
CA TRP A 273 -8.53 -4.29 14.14
C TRP A 273 -7.76 -3.10 13.56
N CYS A 274 -7.74 -1.98 14.27
CA CYS A 274 -6.88 -0.84 13.93
C CYS A 274 -6.29 -0.23 15.19
N ARG A 275 -5.23 0.57 15.01
CA ARG A 275 -4.67 1.38 16.09
C ARG A 275 -5.65 2.51 16.44
N VAL A 276 -5.90 2.67 17.73
CA VAL A 276 -6.95 3.57 18.25
C VAL A 276 -6.62 5.03 18.00
N VAL A 277 -5.37 5.43 18.24
CA VAL A 277 -4.92 6.83 18.06
C VAL A 277 -4.98 7.21 16.58
N GLU A 278 -4.52 6.33 15.69
CA GLU A 278 -4.57 6.57 14.24
C GLU A 278 -6.00 6.72 13.74
N PHE A 279 -6.92 5.85 14.18
CA PHE A 279 -8.34 5.99 13.89
C PHE A 279 -8.87 7.34 14.36
N ALA A 280 -8.55 7.74 15.59
CA ALA A 280 -9.03 9.00 16.14
C ALA A 280 -8.56 10.20 15.31
N GLU A 281 -7.29 10.22 14.93
CA GLU A 281 -6.68 11.31 14.16
C GLU A 281 -7.27 11.39 12.74
N GLU A 282 -7.41 10.26 12.04
CA GLU A 282 -7.99 10.21 10.69
C GLU A 282 -9.46 10.65 10.68
N PHE A 283 -10.23 10.29 11.69
CA PHE A 283 -11.66 10.65 11.80
C PHE A 283 -11.90 11.96 12.55
N GLY A 284 -10.85 12.70 12.92
CA GLY A 284 -10.98 13.99 13.60
C GLY A 284 -11.63 13.92 14.99
N ILE A 285 -11.41 12.82 15.71
CA ILE A 285 -11.88 12.60 17.08
C ILE A 285 -10.88 13.19 18.07
N SER A 286 -11.37 13.94 19.07
CA SER A 286 -10.50 14.52 20.09
C SER A 286 -9.89 13.45 21.00
N LEU A 287 -8.63 13.69 21.42
CA LEU A 287 -7.87 12.79 22.27
C LEU A 287 -7.45 13.49 23.56
N SER A 288 -7.51 12.77 24.67
CA SER A 288 -6.83 13.10 25.92
C SER A 288 -5.96 11.91 26.33
N PHE A 289 -4.81 12.19 26.93
CA PHE A 289 -3.87 11.18 27.41
C PHE A 289 -3.80 11.21 28.94
N GLN A 290 -3.55 10.06 29.56
CA GLN A 290 -3.45 9.86 31.02
C GLN A 290 -4.77 10.07 31.80
N PRO A 291 -5.81 9.22 31.62
CA PRO A 291 -5.86 8.03 30.77
C PRO A 291 -6.16 8.36 29.30
N LEU A 292 -5.94 7.40 28.39
CA LEU A 292 -6.37 7.57 26.99
C LEU A 292 -7.90 7.68 26.94
N VAL A 293 -8.39 8.78 26.38
CA VAL A 293 -9.81 9.05 26.20
C VAL A 293 -10.04 9.54 24.77
N LEU A 294 -11.03 8.95 24.10
CA LEU A 294 -11.57 9.47 22.85
C LEU A 294 -12.81 10.30 23.15
N GLY A 295 -12.79 11.56 22.74
CA GLY A 295 -13.89 12.50 22.91
C GLY A 295 -14.85 12.49 21.72
N GLU A 296 -15.28 13.66 21.28
CA GLU A 296 -16.22 13.81 20.16
C GLU A 296 -15.49 13.94 18.82
N ARG A 297 -16.19 13.55 17.75
CA ARG A 297 -15.76 13.74 16.36
C ARG A 297 -16.01 15.18 15.94
N ARG A 298 -15.02 15.83 15.31
CA ARG A 298 -15.19 17.18 14.74
C ARG A 298 -16.33 17.18 13.73
N GLY A 299 -17.32 18.06 13.93
CA GLY A 299 -18.49 18.20 13.05
C GLY A 299 -19.67 17.26 13.39
N GLY A 300 -19.58 16.50 14.48
CA GLY A 300 -20.69 15.74 15.08
C GLY A 300 -21.25 16.39 16.34
#